data_AF-A0A8I1QNL2-F1
#
_entry.id   AF-A0A8I1QNL2-F1
#
_cell.length_a   1.000
_cell.length_b   1.000
_cell.length_c   1.000
_cell.angle_alpha   90.00
_cell.angle_beta   90.00
_cell.angle_gamma   90.00
#
_symmetry.space_group_name_H-M   'P 1'
#
loop_
_entity.id
_entity.type
_entity.pdbx_description
1 polymer ?
#
loop_
_entity_poly.entity_id
_entity_poly.type
_entity_poly.pdbx_seq_one_letter_code
_entity_poly.pdbx_strand_id
1 'polypeptide(L)'
;MMHNQLSRRNLLKWSGAGATVLVAGALLPNFGISPALAADLGEGDVGVLNYAYALEQLEAAFYSMVIEMPYSGMTEEETSWLTDIRDHEVEHRDFLKKALADGAIPDLEVDFSAVDFGSRESVLTTAKTFEDLGVAAYNGAGKLIENPDYLLAAGKIVSVEARHAAAIRDLLNMDSVAFAGDDVVDKNGLDGALEPAKVLAAAGPFIKTEVTAKAFM
;
A
#
# COMPACT_ATOMS: atom_id res chain seq x y z
N MET A 1 21.76 -39.07 36.68
CA MET A 1 22.58 -38.17 35.82
C MET A 1 21.69 -37.63 34.72
N MET A 2 21.87 -36.34 34.40
CA MET A 2 21.01 -35.49 33.57
C MET A 2 20.99 -35.83 32.07
N HIS A 3 19.98 -35.24 31.40
CA HIS A 3 19.92 -34.76 30.00
C HIS A 3 19.62 -35.80 28.90
N ASN A 4 18.84 -35.54 27.85
CA ASN A 4 18.02 -34.42 27.32
C ASN A 4 17.31 -35.04 26.06
N GLN A 5 16.09 -34.76 25.62
CA GLN A 5 15.70 -33.62 24.77
C GLN A 5 14.23 -33.80 24.32
N LEU A 6 13.41 -32.79 24.61
CA LEU A 6 12.36 -32.15 23.80
C LEU A 6 11.50 -33.01 22.83
N SER A 7 10.27 -33.32 23.26
CA SER A 7 9.20 -33.85 22.43
C SER A 7 8.46 -32.72 21.69
N ARG A 8 8.65 -32.66 20.37
CA ARG A 8 7.80 -31.91 19.42
C ARG A 8 6.51 -32.71 19.24
N ARG A 9 5.42 -32.31 19.91
CA ARG A 9 4.01 -32.59 19.57
C ARG A 9 3.16 -32.32 20.79
N ASN A 10 2.56 -31.13 20.86
CA ASN A 10 1.27 -30.87 21.50
C ASN A 10 0.97 -29.39 21.31
N LEU A 11 0.09 -29.05 20.36
CA LEU A 11 -0.81 -27.90 20.42
C LEU A 11 -1.66 -27.88 19.14
N LEU A 12 -2.59 -28.84 19.06
CA LEU A 12 -3.82 -28.69 18.31
C LEU A 12 -4.94 -29.20 19.21
N LYS A 13 -5.80 -28.27 19.66
CA LYS A 13 -7.19 -28.45 20.10
C LYS A 13 -7.62 -27.20 20.87
N TRP A 14 -8.34 -26.30 20.21
CA TRP A 14 -9.41 -25.61 20.91
C TRP A 14 -10.65 -25.59 20.03
N SER A 15 -11.67 -26.29 20.52
CA SER A 15 -13.03 -26.37 20.01
C SER A 15 -13.94 -26.25 21.23
N GLY A 16 -14.85 -25.28 21.19
CA GLY A 16 -15.96 -25.06 22.13
C GLY A 16 -16.68 -23.78 21.71
N ALA A 17 -17.71 -23.90 20.87
CA ALA A 17 -19.14 -23.79 21.27
C ALA A 17 -19.47 -22.39 21.82
N GLY A 18 -20.29 -21.55 21.19
CA GLY A 18 -21.55 -21.81 20.51
C GLY A 18 -22.58 -20.89 21.14
N ALA A 19 -22.87 -19.76 20.49
CA ALA A 19 -23.99 -18.89 20.83
C ALA A 19 -24.72 -18.52 19.53
N THR A 20 -25.79 -19.25 19.28
CA THR A 20 -26.78 -18.99 18.23
C THR A 20 -27.52 -17.68 18.53
N VAL A 21 -27.43 -16.70 17.63
CA VAL A 21 -28.42 -15.62 17.54
C VAL A 21 -29.39 -15.98 16.42
N LEU A 22 -30.66 -16.16 16.79
CA LEU A 22 -31.77 -16.40 15.89
C LEU A 22 -32.03 -15.14 15.05
N VAL A 23 -31.74 -15.20 13.74
CA VAL A 23 -32.24 -14.24 12.77
C VAL A 23 -33.53 -14.80 12.17
N ALA A 24 -34.66 -14.28 12.62
CA ALA A 24 -35.94 -14.45 11.93
C ALA A 24 -36.42 -13.07 11.48
N GLY A 25 -36.23 -12.77 10.20
CA GLY A 25 -36.62 -11.51 9.59
C GLY A 25 -36.53 -11.56 8.06
N ALA A 26 -37.49 -12.26 7.46
CA ALA A 26 -38.02 -12.15 6.10
C ALA A 26 -37.09 -11.82 4.90
N LEU A 27 -37.16 -12.73 3.92
CA LEU A 27 -36.53 -12.76 2.59
C LEU A 27 -36.75 -11.49 1.75
N LEU A 28 -35.66 -10.98 1.15
CA LEU A 28 -35.63 -10.50 -0.24
C LEU A 28 -34.35 -11.04 -0.91
N PRO A 29 -34.40 -11.53 -2.16
CA PRO A 29 -33.20 -11.96 -2.87
C PRO A 29 -32.52 -10.73 -3.47
N ASN A 30 -31.43 -10.29 -2.86
CA ASN A 30 -30.45 -9.44 -3.53
C ASN A 30 -29.17 -10.25 -3.72
N PHE A 31 -29.06 -10.93 -4.87
CA PHE A 31 -27.74 -11.28 -5.41
C PHE A 31 -27.12 -9.96 -5.88
N GLY A 32 -26.45 -9.27 -4.96
CA GLY A 32 -25.84 -7.98 -5.20
C GLY A 32 -24.72 -7.79 -4.21
N ILE A 33 -23.50 -7.74 -4.74
CA ILE A 33 -22.24 -7.25 -4.18
C ILE A 33 -22.46 -6.61 -2.81
N SER A 34 -21.96 -7.25 -1.74
CA SER A 34 -21.77 -6.56 -0.46
C SER A 34 -20.92 -5.32 -0.78
N PRO A 35 -21.40 -4.09 -0.57
CA PRO A 35 -20.52 -2.95 -0.65
C PRO A 35 -19.40 -3.25 0.35
N ALA A 36 -18.15 -3.29 -0.13
CA ALA A 36 -17.01 -3.28 0.75
C ALA A 36 -17.26 -2.18 1.79
N LEU A 37 -17.14 -2.51 3.07
CA LEU A 37 -17.37 -1.56 4.15
C LEU A 37 -16.45 -0.36 3.87
N ALA A 38 -17.02 0.82 3.63
CA ALA A 38 -16.23 1.99 3.26
C ALA A 38 -15.10 2.22 4.29
N ALA A 39 -13.89 2.46 3.79
CA ALA A 39 -12.72 2.79 4.58
C ALA A 39 -12.73 4.29 4.90
N ASP A 40 -13.28 4.65 6.05
CA ASP A 40 -13.17 6.00 6.59
C ASP A 40 -11.80 6.20 7.24
N LEU A 41 -11.00 7.11 6.68
CA LEU A 41 -9.64 7.34 7.16
C LEU A 41 -9.63 7.90 8.59
N GLY A 42 -10.67 8.64 8.98
CA GLY A 42 -10.73 9.35 10.26
C GLY A 42 -10.09 10.73 10.20
N GLU A 43 -9.64 11.24 11.36
CA GLU A 43 -9.16 12.62 11.53
C GLU A 43 -7.79 12.68 12.22
N GLY A 44 -7.16 13.86 12.16
CA GLY A 44 -5.85 14.11 12.77
C GLY A 44 -4.77 13.14 12.31
N ASP A 45 -3.79 12.87 13.17
CA ASP A 45 -2.69 11.96 12.88
C ASP A 45 -3.15 10.55 12.50
N VAL A 46 -4.18 10.02 13.15
CA VAL A 46 -4.73 8.69 12.83
C VAL A 46 -5.24 8.68 11.39
N GLY A 47 -5.94 9.73 10.97
CA GLY A 47 -6.37 9.87 9.60
C GLY A 47 -5.21 9.94 8.61
N VAL A 48 -4.14 10.66 8.94
CA VAL A 48 -2.96 10.77 8.06
C VAL A 48 -2.25 9.41 7.95
N LEU A 49 -2.17 8.67 9.04
CA LEU A 49 -1.60 7.33 9.05
C LEU A 49 -2.48 6.32 8.28
N ASN A 50 -3.81 6.39 8.40
CA ASN A 50 -4.73 5.57 7.60
C ASN A 50 -4.68 5.94 6.12
N TYR A 51 -4.50 7.23 5.79
CA TYR A 51 -4.26 7.69 4.42
C TYR A 51 -3.00 7.06 3.83
N ALA A 52 -1.87 7.12 4.55
CA ALA A 52 -0.64 6.44 4.13
C ALA A 52 -0.86 4.92 4.02
N TYR A 53 -1.48 4.30 5.04
CA TYR A 53 -1.75 2.87 5.07
C TYR A 53 -2.64 2.39 3.91
N ALA A 54 -3.57 3.22 3.43
CA ALA A 54 -4.37 2.91 2.24
C ALA A 54 -3.51 2.80 0.97
N LEU A 55 -2.53 3.69 0.80
CA LEU A 55 -1.62 3.70 -0.35
C LEU A 55 -0.63 2.53 -0.28
N GLU A 56 -0.04 2.30 0.90
CA GLU A 56 0.85 1.16 1.13
C GLU A 56 0.16 -0.20 0.91
N GLN A 57 -1.14 -0.29 1.20
CA GLN A 57 -1.92 -1.49 0.84
C GLN A 57 -2.05 -1.67 -0.68
N LEU A 58 -2.26 -0.57 -1.42
CA LEU A 58 -2.36 -0.60 -2.87
C LEU A 58 -1.03 -1.05 -3.50
N GLU A 59 0.09 -0.47 -3.05
CA GLU A 59 1.43 -0.77 -3.57
C GLU A 59 1.87 -2.18 -3.22
N ALA A 60 1.69 -2.61 -1.96
CA ALA A 60 1.97 -3.98 -1.54
C ALA A 60 1.17 -5.01 -2.34
N ALA A 61 -0.10 -4.71 -2.65
CA ALA A 61 -0.93 -5.59 -3.48
C ALA A 61 -0.45 -5.62 -4.93
N PHE A 62 -0.11 -4.46 -5.51
CA PHE A 62 0.40 -4.34 -6.87
C PHE A 62 1.69 -5.14 -7.06
N TYR A 63 2.70 -4.91 -6.23
CA TYR A 63 3.99 -5.60 -6.37
C TYR A 63 3.90 -7.09 -6.04
N SER A 64 3.00 -7.50 -5.14
CA SER A 64 2.71 -8.92 -4.95
C SER A 64 2.21 -9.56 -6.25
N MET A 65 1.32 -8.88 -6.99
CA MET A 65 0.86 -9.37 -8.30
C MET A 65 1.95 -9.35 -9.36
N VAL A 66 2.86 -8.37 -9.35
CA VAL A 66 4.01 -8.34 -10.27
C VAL A 66 4.91 -9.57 -10.09
N ILE A 67 5.17 -9.97 -8.84
CA ILE A 67 6.01 -11.14 -8.54
C ILE A 67 5.27 -12.46 -8.77
N GLU A 68 3.97 -12.51 -8.51
CA GLU A 68 3.13 -13.70 -8.79
C GLU A 68 2.89 -13.91 -10.28
N MET A 69 2.87 -12.83 -11.08
CA MET A 69 2.61 -12.84 -12.52
C MET A 69 3.71 -12.06 -13.27
N PRO A 70 4.94 -12.58 -13.31
CA PRO A 70 6.05 -11.88 -13.96
C PRO A 70 5.79 -11.71 -15.46
N TYR A 71 6.06 -10.51 -15.97
CA TYR A 71 5.94 -10.22 -17.40
C TYR A 71 6.94 -10.99 -18.25
N SER A 72 6.66 -11.12 -19.54
CA SER A 72 7.56 -11.81 -20.47
C SER A 72 8.89 -11.09 -20.58
N GLY A 73 9.99 -11.81 -20.35
CA GLY A 73 11.34 -11.26 -20.47
C GLY A 73 11.83 -10.51 -19.22
N MET A 74 11.13 -10.60 -18.09
CA MET A 74 11.63 -10.09 -16.80
C MET A 74 13.01 -10.67 -16.51
N THR A 75 13.98 -9.78 -16.35
CA THR A 75 15.38 -10.13 -16.09
C THR A 75 15.60 -10.54 -14.63
N GLU A 76 16.74 -11.17 -14.32
CA GLU A 76 17.09 -11.47 -12.93
C GLU A 76 17.26 -10.21 -12.09
N GLU A 77 17.78 -9.13 -12.68
CA GLU A 77 17.92 -7.82 -12.04
C GLU A 77 16.57 -7.20 -11.71
N GLU A 78 15.65 -7.13 -12.69
CA GLU A 78 14.28 -6.65 -12.45
C GLU A 78 13.55 -7.52 -11.43
N THR A 79 13.70 -8.84 -11.50
CA THR A 79 13.10 -9.74 -10.52
C THR A 79 13.61 -9.41 -9.11
N SER A 80 14.92 -9.20 -8.95
CA SER A 80 15.51 -8.85 -7.66
C SER A 80 14.99 -7.50 -7.15
N TRP A 81 15.05 -6.45 -7.97
CA TRP A 81 14.65 -5.11 -7.54
C TRP A 81 13.16 -5.02 -7.25
N LEU A 82 12.31 -5.60 -8.09
CA LEU A 82 10.86 -5.61 -7.87
C LEU A 82 10.48 -6.48 -6.66
N THR A 83 11.27 -7.50 -6.34
CA THR A 83 11.07 -8.29 -5.10
C THR A 83 11.44 -7.49 -3.86
N ASP A 84 12.57 -6.77 -3.89
CA ASP A 84 12.99 -5.92 -2.76
C ASP A 84 11.96 -4.81 -2.52
N ILE A 85 11.47 -4.14 -3.58
CA ILE A 85 10.41 -3.14 -3.47
C ILE A 85 9.14 -3.78 -2.88
N ARG A 86 8.69 -4.92 -3.41
CA ARG A 86 7.55 -5.67 -2.86
C ARG A 86 7.69 -5.92 -1.36
N ASP A 87 8.86 -6.36 -0.93
CA ASP A 87 9.13 -6.66 0.48
C ASP A 87 9.04 -5.39 1.34
N HIS A 88 9.58 -4.26 0.87
CA HIS A 88 9.45 -2.98 1.56
C HIS A 88 8.00 -2.48 1.64
N GLU A 89 7.22 -2.54 0.56
CA GLU A 89 5.80 -2.13 0.57
C GLU A 89 4.99 -2.95 1.58
N VAL A 90 5.26 -4.25 1.66
CA VAL A 90 4.65 -5.13 2.67
C VAL A 90 5.05 -4.71 4.08
N GLU A 91 6.31 -4.38 4.30
CA GLU A 91 6.82 -3.91 5.60
C GLU A 91 6.25 -2.54 5.99
N HIS A 92 6.12 -1.59 5.06
CA HIS A 92 5.52 -0.28 5.29
C HIS A 92 4.04 -0.41 5.66
N ARG A 93 3.27 -1.17 4.87
CA ARG A 93 1.87 -1.51 5.16
C ARG A 93 1.72 -2.10 6.57
N ASP A 94 2.52 -3.13 6.89
CA ASP A 94 2.41 -3.83 8.17
C ASP A 94 2.88 -2.96 9.35
N PHE A 95 3.90 -2.12 9.13
CA PHE A 95 4.36 -1.13 10.10
C PHE A 95 3.24 -0.13 10.45
N LEU A 96 2.56 0.43 9.45
CA LEU A 96 1.45 1.36 9.65
C LEU A 96 0.25 0.67 10.31
N LYS A 97 -0.13 -0.52 9.84
CA LYS A 97 -1.21 -1.33 10.46
C LYS A 97 -0.96 -1.53 11.95
N LYS A 98 0.29 -1.84 12.31
CA LYS A 98 0.70 -2.01 13.71
C LYS A 98 0.66 -0.70 14.49
N ALA A 99 1.08 0.43 13.90
CA ALA A 99 1.03 1.74 14.53
C ALA A 99 -0.42 2.20 14.79
N LEU A 100 -1.33 1.89 13.86
CA LEU A 100 -2.75 2.23 13.93
C LEU A 100 -3.54 1.35 14.91
N ALA A 101 -3.12 0.10 15.12
CA ALA A 101 -3.80 -0.87 15.98
C ALA A 101 -5.32 -0.95 15.67
N ASP A 102 -6.19 -0.76 16.66
CA ASP A 102 -7.66 -0.80 16.48
C ASP A 102 -8.20 0.36 15.63
N GLY A 103 -7.37 1.37 15.32
CA GLY A 103 -7.71 2.50 14.46
C GLY A 103 -7.44 2.25 12.97
N ALA A 104 -6.89 1.10 12.59
CA ALA A 104 -6.59 0.78 11.20
C ALA A 104 -7.87 0.59 10.37
N ILE A 105 -7.92 1.18 9.18
CA ILE A 105 -8.95 0.87 8.19
C ILE A 105 -8.92 -0.61 7.78
N PRO A 106 -10.04 -1.18 7.30
CA PRO A 106 -10.05 -2.56 6.80
C PRO A 106 -9.11 -2.74 5.60
N ASP A 107 -8.83 -4.00 5.29
CA ASP A 107 -8.05 -4.33 4.10
C ASP A 107 -8.80 -3.87 2.83
N LEU A 108 -8.10 -3.20 1.91
CA LEU A 108 -8.69 -2.67 0.68
C LEU A 108 -8.82 -3.76 -0.39
N GLU A 109 -9.96 -3.76 -1.09
CA GLU A 109 -10.09 -4.48 -2.35
C GLU A 109 -9.58 -3.57 -3.47
N VAL A 110 -8.66 -4.10 -4.30
CA VAL A 110 -8.01 -3.38 -5.39
C VAL A 110 -8.57 -3.77 -6.76
N ASP A 111 -8.36 -2.92 -7.76
CA ASP A 111 -8.68 -3.15 -9.16
C ASP A 111 -7.48 -2.86 -10.06
N PHE A 112 -6.78 -3.91 -10.47
CA PHE A 112 -5.70 -3.81 -11.46
C PHE A 112 -6.13 -4.33 -12.83
N SER A 113 -7.42 -4.34 -13.14
CA SER A 113 -7.92 -4.84 -14.43
C SER A 113 -7.41 -4.04 -15.64
N ALA A 114 -6.96 -2.80 -15.43
CA ALA A 114 -6.33 -1.96 -16.44
C ALA A 114 -4.82 -2.23 -16.64
N VAL A 115 -4.19 -3.03 -15.77
CA VAL A 115 -2.76 -3.35 -15.83
C VAL A 115 -2.56 -4.64 -16.60
N ASP A 116 -1.79 -4.58 -17.69
CA ASP A 116 -1.31 -5.79 -18.38
C ASP A 116 -0.03 -6.30 -17.71
N PHE A 117 -0.18 -7.21 -16.74
CA PHE A 117 0.95 -7.84 -16.05
C PHE A 117 1.85 -8.68 -16.98
N GLY A 118 1.42 -9.00 -18.20
CA GLY A 118 2.26 -9.67 -19.20
C GLY A 118 3.25 -8.72 -19.90
N SER A 119 3.05 -7.41 -19.77
CA SER A 119 3.80 -6.36 -20.47
C SER A 119 4.72 -5.60 -19.52
N ARG A 120 6.04 -5.68 -19.77
CA ARG A 120 7.06 -4.90 -19.04
C ARG A 120 6.73 -3.41 -18.99
N GLU A 121 6.36 -2.84 -20.13
CA GLU A 121 6.04 -1.41 -20.23
C GLU A 121 4.83 -1.04 -19.38
N SER A 122 3.78 -1.87 -19.42
CA SER A 122 2.56 -1.65 -18.62
C SER A 122 2.87 -1.72 -17.13
N VAL A 123 3.63 -2.72 -16.71
CA VAL A 123 4.01 -2.91 -15.30
C VAL A 123 4.89 -1.76 -14.81
N LEU A 124 5.99 -1.45 -15.50
CA LEU A 124 6.93 -0.41 -15.06
C LEU A 124 6.34 1.00 -15.15
N THR A 125 5.45 1.27 -16.11
CA THR A 125 4.72 2.56 -16.16
C THR A 125 3.74 2.70 -15.00
N THR A 126 3.06 1.60 -14.62
CA THR A 126 2.16 1.59 -13.47
C THR A 126 2.95 1.74 -12.17
N ALA A 127 4.05 1.00 -12.02
CA ALA A 127 4.97 1.12 -10.90
C ALA A 127 5.45 2.58 -10.75
N LYS A 128 5.94 3.21 -11.83
CA LYS A 128 6.36 4.62 -11.82
C LYS A 128 5.24 5.53 -11.32
N THR A 129 4.01 5.27 -11.75
CA THR A 129 2.85 6.06 -11.33
C THR A 129 2.58 5.94 -9.83
N PHE A 130 2.68 4.73 -9.27
CA PHE A 130 2.50 4.51 -7.84
C PHE A 130 3.63 5.12 -7.02
N GLU A 131 4.88 4.83 -7.36
CA GLU A 131 6.03 5.34 -6.62
C GLU A 131 6.10 6.88 -6.60
N ASP A 132 5.91 7.52 -7.75
CA ASP A 132 5.86 8.99 -7.83
C ASP A 132 4.69 9.56 -7.02
N LEU A 133 3.55 8.85 -7.01
CA LEU A 133 2.37 9.25 -6.25
C LEU A 133 2.59 9.07 -4.74
N GLY A 134 3.24 7.99 -4.32
CA GLY A 134 3.61 7.70 -2.93
C GLY A 134 4.56 8.76 -2.36
N VAL A 135 5.61 9.12 -3.10
CA VAL A 135 6.51 10.22 -2.71
C VAL A 135 5.73 11.53 -2.53
N ALA A 136 4.90 11.88 -3.52
CA ALA A 136 4.11 13.11 -3.47
C ALA A 136 3.05 13.10 -2.36
N ALA A 137 2.51 11.93 -2.02
CA ALA A 137 1.55 11.71 -0.94
C ALA A 137 2.17 11.99 0.42
N TYR A 138 3.32 11.36 0.72
CA TYR A 138 4.01 11.58 1.99
C TYR A 138 4.49 13.03 2.14
N ASN A 139 5.05 13.62 1.08
CA ASN A 139 5.49 15.02 1.11
C ASN A 139 4.33 15.99 1.32
N GLY A 140 3.19 15.75 0.70
CA GLY A 140 2.00 16.59 0.83
C GLY A 140 1.27 16.45 2.17
N ALA A 141 1.20 15.23 2.70
CA ALA A 141 0.53 14.93 3.96
C ALA A 141 1.40 15.20 5.20
N GLY A 142 2.73 15.24 5.07
CA GLY A 142 3.65 15.42 6.19
C GLY A 142 3.37 16.66 7.04
N LYS A 143 2.91 17.76 6.41
CA LYS A 143 2.52 19.01 7.12
C LYS A 143 1.29 18.87 8.02
N LEU A 144 0.51 17.80 7.84
CA LEU A 144 -0.72 17.52 8.59
C LEU A 144 -0.44 16.68 9.84
N ILE A 145 0.78 16.15 9.99
CA ILE A 145 1.17 15.34 11.13
C ILE A 145 1.57 16.24 12.29
N GLU A 146 0.88 16.13 13.42
CA GLU A 146 1.14 16.88 14.64
C GLU A 146 2.15 16.17 15.55
N ASN A 147 2.08 14.84 15.64
CA ASN A 147 3.00 14.07 16.47
C ASN A 147 4.38 13.93 15.78
N PRO A 148 5.46 14.45 16.41
CA PRO A 148 6.79 14.41 15.82
C PRO A 148 7.34 12.99 15.61
N ASP A 149 6.90 12.00 16.39
CA ASP A 149 7.31 10.60 16.19
C ASP A 149 6.72 10.01 14.91
N TYR A 150 5.48 10.38 14.57
CA TYR A 150 4.84 10.00 13.32
C TYR A 150 5.44 10.74 12.13
N LEU A 151 5.77 12.02 12.29
CA LEU A 151 6.47 12.79 11.25
C LEU A 151 7.86 12.19 10.95
N LEU A 152 8.58 11.78 12.00
CA LEU A 152 9.86 11.08 11.86
C LEU A 152 9.70 9.73 11.14
N ALA A 153 8.64 8.98 11.43
CA ALA A 153 8.36 7.73 10.74
C ALA A 153 8.03 7.96 9.26
N ALA A 154 7.14 8.90 8.96
CA ALA A 154 6.78 9.29 7.60
C ALA A 154 8.02 9.74 6.80
N GLY A 155 8.90 10.55 7.40
CA GLY A 155 10.16 10.97 6.78
C GLY A 155 11.12 9.82 6.45
N LYS A 156 11.04 8.71 7.18
CA LYS A 156 11.83 7.50 6.87
C LYS A 156 11.23 6.70 5.72
N ILE A 157 9.90 6.57 5.68
CA ILE A 157 9.20 5.85 4.62
C ILE A 157 9.38 6.57 3.29
N VAL A 158 9.09 7.88 3.22
CA VAL A 158 9.25 8.65 1.96
C VAL A 158 10.68 8.65 1.42
N SER A 159 11.68 8.49 2.29
CA SER A 159 13.08 8.34 1.85
C SER A 159 13.36 6.97 1.21
N VAL A 160 12.61 5.94 1.55
CA VAL A 160 12.61 4.63 0.88
C VAL A 160 11.83 4.74 -0.42
N GLU A 161 10.61 5.28 -0.40
CA GLU A 161 9.77 5.52 -1.60
C GLU A 161 10.52 6.27 -2.70
N ALA A 162 11.22 7.35 -2.34
CA ALA A 162 12.00 8.12 -3.33
C ALA A 162 13.10 7.29 -4.03
N ARG A 163 13.63 6.26 -3.35
CA ARG A 163 14.60 5.33 -3.96
C ARG A 163 13.91 4.29 -4.83
N HIS A 164 12.72 3.83 -4.45
CA HIS A 164 11.90 2.96 -5.30
C HIS A 164 11.51 3.69 -6.59
N ALA A 165 10.98 4.91 -6.50
CA ALA A 165 10.66 5.76 -7.64
C ALA A 165 11.85 5.91 -8.59
N ALA A 166 13.03 6.23 -8.05
CA ALA A 166 14.24 6.39 -8.83
C ALA A 166 14.70 5.08 -9.50
N ALA A 167 14.59 3.94 -8.78
CA ALA A 167 14.92 2.63 -9.32
C ALA A 167 13.96 2.21 -10.45
N ILE A 168 12.65 2.40 -10.28
CA ILE A 168 11.66 2.10 -11.32
C ILE A 168 11.86 2.98 -12.55
N ARG A 169 12.16 4.27 -12.37
CA ARG A 169 12.47 5.19 -13.46
C ARG A 169 13.70 4.75 -14.24
N ASP A 170 14.72 4.25 -13.56
CA ASP A 170 15.92 3.70 -14.20
C ASP A 170 15.63 2.38 -14.93
N LEU A 171 14.85 1.47 -14.35
CA LEU A 171 14.40 0.27 -15.05
C LEU A 171 13.59 0.61 -16.32
N LEU A 172 12.69 1.59 -16.25
CA LEU A 172 11.86 1.99 -17.39
C LEU A 172 12.71 2.63 -18.49
N ASN A 173 13.65 3.51 -18.12
CA ASN A 173 14.51 4.25 -19.04
C ASN A 173 15.95 4.29 -18.54
N MET A 174 16.69 3.19 -18.74
CA MET A 174 18.09 3.08 -18.30
C MET A 174 18.96 4.20 -18.87
N ASP A 175 19.87 4.71 -18.04
CA ASP A 175 20.82 5.79 -18.39
C ASP A 175 20.15 7.09 -18.89
N SER A 176 18.89 7.33 -18.51
CA SER A 176 18.16 8.54 -18.87
C SER A 176 18.26 9.63 -17.81
N VAL A 177 17.80 10.84 -18.15
CA VAL A 177 17.62 11.93 -17.18
C VAL A 177 16.36 11.76 -16.32
N ALA A 178 15.63 10.64 -16.46
CA ALA A 178 14.36 10.42 -15.77
C ALA A 178 14.50 9.94 -14.33
N PHE A 179 15.70 9.53 -13.89
CA PHE A 179 16.00 9.04 -12.53
C PHE A 179 15.45 9.97 -11.43
N ALA A 180 15.68 11.27 -11.58
CA ALA A 180 15.09 12.35 -10.78
C ALA A 180 14.76 13.52 -11.70
N GLY A 181 13.88 13.25 -12.67
CA GLY A 181 13.58 14.17 -13.76
C GLY A 181 12.81 15.43 -13.35
N ASP A 182 12.86 16.45 -14.20
CA ASP A 182 12.14 17.72 -14.03
C ASP A 182 10.59 17.55 -14.01
N ASP A 183 10.09 16.35 -14.29
CA ASP A 183 8.67 15.99 -14.18
C ASP A 183 8.21 15.81 -12.72
N VAL A 184 9.14 15.50 -11.80
CA VAL A 184 8.86 15.32 -10.37
C VAL A 184 9.68 16.22 -9.46
N VAL A 185 10.86 16.66 -9.91
CA VAL A 185 11.72 17.58 -9.15
C VAL A 185 11.58 19.01 -9.66
N ASP A 186 11.31 19.95 -8.75
CA ASP A 186 11.18 21.37 -9.08
C ASP A 186 12.55 22.07 -9.25
N LYS A 187 12.52 23.33 -9.70
CA LYS A 187 13.74 24.15 -9.88
C LYS A 187 14.57 24.40 -8.61
N ASN A 188 14.03 24.10 -7.43
CA ASN A 188 14.71 24.20 -6.15
C ASN A 188 15.31 22.86 -5.71
N GLY A 189 15.13 21.79 -6.49
CA GLY A 189 15.56 20.45 -6.15
C GLY A 189 14.64 19.74 -5.15
N LEU A 190 13.37 20.17 -5.07
CA LEU A 190 12.37 19.57 -4.19
C LEU A 190 11.46 18.66 -5.00
N ASP A 191 11.19 17.47 -4.46
CA ASP A 191 10.23 16.54 -5.03
C ASP A 191 8.79 17.06 -4.89
N GLY A 192 7.88 16.46 -5.66
CA GLY A 192 6.47 16.79 -5.68
C GLY A 192 5.82 16.63 -4.31
N ALA A 193 4.78 17.42 -4.07
CA ALA A 193 3.90 17.31 -2.91
C ALA A 193 2.45 17.54 -3.36
N LEU A 194 1.58 16.57 -3.08
CA LEU A 194 0.17 16.63 -3.47
C LEU A 194 -0.73 16.59 -2.23
N GLU A 195 -1.78 17.42 -2.23
CA GLU A 195 -2.80 17.35 -1.19
C GLU A 195 -3.49 15.97 -1.21
N PRO A 196 -3.85 15.39 -0.05
CA PRO A 196 -4.42 14.04 0.04
C PRO A 196 -5.60 13.80 -0.91
N ALA A 197 -6.49 14.79 -1.09
CA ALA A 197 -7.63 14.69 -1.99
C ALA A 197 -7.22 14.43 -3.45
N LYS A 198 -6.12 15.04 -3.94
CA LYS A 198 -5.61 14.80 -5.29
C LYS A 198 -5.02 13.41 -5.42
N VAL A 199 -4.33 12.94 -4.38
CA VAL A 199 -3.74 11.60 -4.36
C VAL A 199 -4.81 10.53 -4.34
N LEU A 200 -5.81 10.65 -3.46
CA LEU A 200 -6.93 9.70 -3.41
C LEU A 200 -7.71 9.66 -4.72
N ALA A 201 -7.88 10.80 -5.40
CA ALA A 201 -8.48 10.83 -6.73
C ALA A 201 -7.63 10.11 -7.78
N ALA A 202 -6.30 10.21 -7.71
CA ALA A 202 -5.38 9.53 -8.62
C ALA A 202 -5.29 8.01 -8.35
N ALA A 203 -5.35 7.59 -7.08
CA ALA A 203 -5.36 6.19 -6.68
C ALA A 203 -6.72 5.50 -6.87
N GLY A 204 -7.82 6.28 -6.84
CA GLY A 204 -9.20 5.79 -6.89
C GLY A 204 -9.51 4.78 -8.00
N PRO A 205 -9.02 4.93 -9.25
CA PRO A 205 -9.22 3.92 -10.30
C PRO A 205 -8.70 2.52 -9.98
N PHE A 206 -7.79 2.38 -9.01
CA PHE A 206 -7.16 1.11 -8.62
C PHE A 206 -7.69 0.54 -7.30
N ILE A 207 -8.66 1.21 -6.67
CA ILE A 207 -9.22 0.81 -5.37
C ILE A 207 -10.74 0.66 -5.52
N LYS A 208 -11.25 -0.55 -5.23
CA LYS A 208 -12.69 -0.83 -5.23
C LYS A 208 -13.36 -0.50 -3.91
N THR A 209 -12.65 -0.69 -2.80
CA THR A 209 -13.15 -0.27 -1.49
C THR A 209 -13.34 1.23 -1.50
N GLU A 210 -14.55 1.72 -1.20
CA GLU A 210 -14.77 3.16 -1.09
C GLU A 210 -13.90 3.74 0.03
N VAL A 211 -13.02 4.68 -0.28
CA VAL A 211 -12.18 5.38 0.70
C VAL A 211 -12.74 6.78 0.94
N THR A 212 -13.06 7.12 2.18
CA THR A 212 -13.57 8.44 2.54
C THR A 212 -12.61 9.19 3.46
N ALA A 213 -12.37 10.46 3.15
CA ALA A 213 -11.33 11.28 3.77
C ALA A 213 -11.88 12.63 4.22
N LYS A 214 -12.99 12.64 4.96
CA LYS A 214 -13.77 13.87 5.25
C LYS A 214 -12.99 14.93 6.02
N ALA A 215 -11.98 14.53 6.80
CA ALA A 215 -11.14 15.46 7.55
C ALA A 215 -10.00 16.09 6.73
N PHE A 216 -9.77 15.61 5.50
CA PHE A 216 -8.69 16.06 4.61
C PHE A 216 -9.16 16.97 3.48
N MET A 217 -10.47 17.19 3.35
CA MET A 217 -11.12 17.96 2.28
C MET A 217 -11.78 19.22 2.85
#